data_AF-A0A519WWF7-F1
#
_entry.id   AF-A0A519WWF7-F1
#
_cell.length_a   1.000
_cell.length_b   1.000
_cell.length_c   1.000
_cell.angle_alpha   90.00
_cell.angle_beta   90.00
_cell.angle_gamma   90.00
#
_symmetry.space_group_name_H-M   'P 1'
#
loop_
_entity.id
_entity.type
_entity.pdbx_description
1 polymer ?
#
loop_
_entity_poly.entity_id
_entity_poly.type
_entity_poly.pdbx_seq_one_letter_code
_entity_poly.pdbx_strand_id
1 'polypeptide(L)'
;MNSFPGAIIGAILGFISSFGFMAMNIKKSQRSQLFPIIAVITTVFGAVGGARIGFNLQRSDRITQSLGLDKMKQTHYKNGKSWESQSSWIDVQGKHHVVTTLKSANYSNATVSLYNGTLIFTHGTSASSINIARYHSDAKKSIIIKLKDLSDS
;
A
#
# COMPACT_ATOMS: atom_id res chain seq x y z
N MET A 1 12.43 18.29 2.24
CA MET A 1 11.41 17.25 1.93
C MET A 1 10.35 17.89 1.06
N ASN A 2 10.18 17.44 -0.19
CA ASN A 2 9.40 18.20 -1.17
C ASN A 2 7.93 17.76 -1.17
N SER A 3 7.14 18.22 -0.19
CA SER A 3 5.67 18.20 -0.23
C SER A 3 5.07 19.19 -1.24
N PHE A 4 5.93 20.05 -1.79
CA PHE A 4 5.61 21.12 -2.72
C PHE A 4 4.89 20.65 -4.02
N PRO A 5 5.29 19.56 -4.69
CA PRO A 5 4.57 19.06 -5.87
C PRO A 5 3.14 18.60 -5.53
N GLY A 6 2.95 17.96 -4.37
CA GLY A 6 1.63 17.55 -3.90
C GLY A 6 0.73 18.76 -3.58
N ALA A 7 1.30 19.81 -2.98
CA ALA A 7 0.59 21.06 -2.72
C ALA A 7 0.15 21.76 -4.02
N ILE A 8 1.01 21.80 -5.05
CA ILE A 8 0.69 22.41 -6.34
C ILE A 8 -0.42 21.64 -7.06
N ILE A 9 -0.31 20.31 -7.16
CA ILE A 9 -1.34 19.49 -7.81
C ILE A 9 -2.67 19.64 -7.05
N GLY A 10 -2.62 19.62 -5.72
CA GLY A 10 -3.79 19.87 -4.88
C GLY A 10 -4.41 21.25 -5.11
N ALA A 11 -3.60 22.30 -5.22
CA ALA A 11 -4.06 23.66 -5.50
C ALA A 11 -4.76 23.76 -6.86
N ILE A 12 -4.19 23.14 -7.91
CA ILE A 12 -4.78 23.10 -9.25
C ILE A 12 -6.13 22.37 -9.23
N LEU A 13 -6.19 21.20 -8.59
CA LEU A 13 -7.43 20.43 -8.47
C LEU A 13 -8.49 21.19 -7.66
N GLY A 14 -8.08 21.84 -6.56
CA GLY A 14 -8.94 22.72 -5.78
C GLY A 14 -9.51 23.86 -6.62
N PHE A 15 -8.67 24.52 -7.40
CA PHE A 15 -9.08 25.58 -8.31
C PHE A 15 -10.09 25.09 -9.36
N ILE A 16 -9.84 23.94 -10.01
CA ILE A 16 -10.76 23.34 -10.97
C ILE A 16 -12.08 22.96 -10.30
N SER A 17 -12.04 22.42 -9.07
CA SER A 17 -13.24 22.06 -8.31
C SER A 17 -14.14 23.26 -8.01
N SER A 18 -13.58 24.46 -7.91
CA SER A 18 -14.34 25.70 -7.72
C SER A 18 -15.32 25.94 -8.87
N PHE A 19 -14.91 25.71 -10.12
CA PHE A 19 -15.77 25.85 -11.29
C PHE A 19 -16.90 24.83 -11.26
N GLY A 20 -16.61 23.57 -10.91
CA GLY A 20 -17.63 22.53 -10.75
C GLY A 20 -18.65 22.89 -9.68
N PHE A 21 -18.18 23.31 -8.49
CA PHE A 21 -19.03 23.71 -7.39
C PHE A 21 -19.95 24.89 -7.76
N MET A 22 -19.39 25.93 -8.38
CA MET A 22 -20.16 27.09 -8.86
C MET A 22 -21.15 26.74 -9.97
N ALA A 23 -20.78 25.84 -10.87
CA ALA A 23 -21.64 25.41 -11.97
C ALA A 23 -22.89 24.68 -11.46
N MET A 24 -22.75 23.86 -10.41
CA MET A 24 -23.81 23.01 -9.88
C MET A 24 -24.66 23.69 -8.80
N ASN A 25 -24.06 24.53 -7.95
CA ASN A 25 -24.73 25.02 -6.72
C ASN A 25 -25.06 26.52 -6.72
N ILE A 26 -24.55 27.30 -7.68
CA ILE A 26 -24.66 28.77 -7.65
C ILE A 26 -25.33 29.30 -8.93
N LYS A 27 -26.30 30.19 -8.75
CA LYS A 27 -27.00 30.91 -9.83
C LYS A 27 -26.02 31.74 -10.65
N LYS A 28 -26.17 31.76 -11.98
CA LYS A 28 -25.25 32.43 -12.91
C LYS A 28 -24.95 33.90 -12.54
N SER A 29 -25.96 34.64 -12.07
CA SER A 29 -25.83 36.05 -11.69
C SER A 29 -24.91 36.32 -10.48
N GLN A 30 -24.73 35.34 -9.60
CA GLN A 30 -23.92 35.48 -8.38
C GLN A 30 -22.50 34.92 -8.55
N ARG A 31 -22.20 34.27 -9.69
CA ARG A 31 -20.94 33.55 -9.89
C ARG A 31 -19.72 34.48 -9.88
N SER A 32 -19.75 35.63 -10.55
CA SER A 32 -18.56 36.51 -10.60
C SER A 32 -18.19 37.10 -9.24
N GLN A 33 -19.20 37.37 -8.39
CA GLN A 33 -18.99 37.88 -7.04
C GLN A 33 -18.45 36.81 -6.09
N LEU A 34 -18.96 35.58 -6.19
CA LEU A 34 -18.58 34.47 -5.29
C LEU A 34 -17.34 33.70 -5.78
N PHE A 35 -17.00 33.79 -7.07
CA PHE A 35 -15.83 33.14 -7.66
C PHE A 35 -14.53 33.39 -6.90
N PRO A 36 -14.09 34.64 -6.64
CA PRO A 36 -12.81 34.87 -5.96
C PRO A 36 -12.77 34.28 -4.55
N ILE A 37 -13.92 34.22 -3.85
CA ILE A 37 -14.01 33.65 -2.51
C ILE A 37 -13.92 32.12 -2.59
N ILE A 38 -14.75 31.50 -3.42
CA ILE A 38 -14.84 30.03 -3.53
C ILE A 38 -13.56 29.45 -4.12
N ALA A 39 -13.01 30.09 -5.17
CA ALA A 39 -11.77 29.66 -5.78
C ALA A 39 -10.61 29.66 -4.77
N VAL A 40 -10.44 30.75 -4.01
CA VAL A 40 -9.38 30.81 -2.99
C VAL A 40 -9.56 29.72 -1.92
N ILE A 41 -10.78 29.56 -1.39
CA ILE A 41 -11.05 28.55 -0.36
C ILE A 41 -10.74 27.15 -0.87
N THR A 42 -11.32 26.76 -2.01
CA THR A 42 -11.15 25.43 -2.60
C THR A 42 -9.70 25.15 -3.01
N THR A 43 -8.97 26.15 -3.52
CA THR A 43 -7.55 26.06 -3.81
C THR A 43 -6.71 25.84 -2.55
N VAL A 44 -6.97 26.58 -1.45
CA VAL A 44 -6.25 26.39 -0.18
C VAL A 44 -6.50 25.01 0.40
N PHE A 45 -7.76 24.57 0.47
CA PHE A 45 -8.10 23.22 0.94
C PHE A 45 -7.47 22.14 0.05
N GLY A 46 -7.51 22.31 -1.27
CA GLY A 46 -6.85 21.44 -2.23
C GLY A 46 -5.34 21.37 -1.99
N ALA A 47 -4.67 22.50 -1.79
CA ALA A 47 -3.24 22.57 -1.54
C ALA A 47 -2.85 21.86 -0.24
N VAL A 48 -3.58 22.09 0.85
CA VAL A 48 -3.34 21.44 2.15
C VAL A 48 -3.56 19.92 2.04
N GLY A 49 -4.66 19.50 1.41
CA GLY A 49 -4.95 18.08 1.18
C GLY A 49 -3.88 17.40 0.33
N GLY A 50 -3.51 18.02 -0.79
CA GLY A 50 -2.47 17.52 -1.68
C GLY A 50 -1.09 17.46 -1.04
N ALA A 51 -0.72 18.45 -0.23
CA ALA A 51 0.53 18.45 0.54
C ALA A 51 0.59 17.28 1.52
N ARG A 52 -0.50 17.02 2.25
CA ARG A 52 -0.60 15.90 3.21
C ARG A 52 -0.52 14.54 2.51
N ILE A 53 -1.22 14.37 1.39
CA ILE A 53 -1.14 13.15 0.58
C ILE A 53 0.28 12.93 0.06
N GLY A 54 0.90 13.96 -0.52
CA GLY A 54 2.26 13.88 -1.03
C GLY A 54 3.28 13.53 0.05
N PHE A 55 3.13 14.10 1.25
CA PHE A 55 3.97 13.75 2.40
C PHE A 55 3.81 12.29 2.81
N ASN A 56 2.57 11.80 2.91
CA ASN A 56 2.29 10.41 3.28
C ASN A 56 2.83 9.41 2.26
N LEU A 57 2.73 9.72 0.95
CA LEU A 57 3.31 8.90 -0.11
C LEU A 57 4.84 8.83 0.01
N GLN A 58 5.51 9.97 0.17
CA GLN A 58 6.96 9.99 0.35
C GLN A 58 7.41 9.24 1.61
N ARG A 59 6.66 9.36 2.71
CA ARG A 59 6.92 8.59 3.93
C ARG A 59 6.78 7.09 3.65
N SER A 60 5.69 6.67 3.01
CA SER A 60 5.47 5.27 2.63
C SER A 60 6.58 4.74 1.71
N ASP A 61 7.05 5.53 0.75
CA ASP A 61 8.13 5.14 -0.16
C ASP A 61 9.44 4.96 0.60
N ARG A 62 9.78 5.86 1.52
CA ARG A 62 10.97 5.71 2.38
C ARG A 62 10.90 4.45 3.22
N ILE A 63 9.76 4.15 3.83
CA ILE A 63 9.59 2.92 4.63
C ILE A 63 9.70 1.68 3.72
N THR A 64 9.14 1.75 2.51
CA THR A 64 9.20 0.65 1.55
C THR A 64 10.64 0.39 1.12
N GLN A 65 11.44 1.45 0.89
CA GLN A 65 12.86 1.37 0.59
C GLN A 65 13.69 0.90 1.79
N SER A 66 13.41 1.39 3.01
CA SER A 66 14.13 0.96 4.21
C SER A 66 13.90 -0.52 4.53
N LEU A 67 12.69 -1.01 4.28
CA LEU A 67 12.36 -2.44 4.40
C LEU A 67 12.88 -3.28 3.23
N GLY A 68 13.49 -2.69 2.20
CA GLY A 68 14.02 -3.41 1.03
C GLY A 68 12.96 -4.12 0.19
N LEU A 69 11.70 -3.67 0.28
CA LEU A 69 10.56 -4.33 -0.38
C LEU A 69 10.60 -4.17 -1.91
N ASP A 70 11.33 -3.16 -2.40
CA ASP A 70 11.60 -2.92 -3.83
C ASP A 70 12.44 -4.05 -4.46
N LYS A 71 13.26 -4.73 -3.65
CA LYS A 71 14.15 -5.83 -4.08
C LYS A 71 13.60 -7.21 -3.76
N MET A 72 12.31 -7.30 -3.45
CA MET A 72 11.67 -8.55 -3.07
C MET A 72 11.64 -9.53 -4.24
N LYS A 73 12.19 -10.73 -4.02
CA LYS A 73 12.13 -11.84 -4.96
C LYS A 73 11.01 -12.78 -4.56
N GLN A 74 10.07 -13.00 -5.46
CA GLN A 74 9.01 -13.98 -5.29
C GLN A 74 9.25 -15.18 -6.22
N THR A 75 9.22 -16.38 -5.65
CA THR A 75 9.24 -17.64 -6.38
C THR A 75 7.94 -18.39 -6.15
N HIS A 76 7.38 -18.94 -7.22
CA HIS A 76 6.19 -19.78 -7.18
C HIS A 76 6.48 -21.03 -7.99
N TYR A 77 6.48 -22.19 -7.34
CA TYR A 77 6.91 -23.42 -7.95
C TYR A 77 6.15 -24.61 -7.39
N LYS A 78 6.24 -25.74 -8.10
CA LYS A 78 5.60 -26.98 -7.71
C LYS A 78 6.59 -27.87 -6.97
N ASN A 79 6.22 -28.32 -5.78
CA ASN A 79 6.99 -29.27 -4.98
C ASN A 79 6.21 -30.57 -4.81
N GLY A 80 6.62 -31.60 -5.56
CA GLY A 80 5.88 -32.87 -5.64
C GLY A 80 4.45 -32.68 -6.17
N LYS A 81 3.45 -33.01 -5.34
CA LYS A 81 2.02 -32.88 -5.68
C LYS A 81 1.42 -31.51 -5.32
N SER A 82 2.15 -30.67 -4.59
CA SER A 82 1.64 -29.41 -4.05
C SER A 82 2.36 -28.21 -4.67
N TRP A 83 1.73 -27.04 -4.64
CA TRP A 83 2.39 -25.78 -4.98
C TRP A 83 2.95 -25.09 -3.75
N GLU A 84 4.00 -24.31 -3.94
CA GLU A 84 4.64 -23.52 -2.92
C GLU A 84 4.93 -22.10 -3.45
N SER A 85 4.84 -21.13 -2.55
CA SER A 85 5.20 -19.74 -2.83
C SER A 85 6.17 -19.24 -1.77
N GLN A 86 7.21 -18.56 -2.20
CA GLN A 86 8.16 -17.93 -1.30
C GLN A 86 8.42 -16.50 -1.75
N SER A 87 8.53 -15.58 -0.79
CA SER A 87 8.96 -14.21 -1.01
C SER A 87 10.11 -13.94 -0.06
N SER A 88 11.24 -13.44 -0.59
CA SER A 88 12.42 -13.13 0.20
C SER A 88 12.96 -11.73 -0.14
N TRP A 89 13.45 -11.03 0.87
CA TRP A 89 14.08 -9.72 0.73
C TRP A 89 15.05 -9.46 1.90
N ILE A 90 15.92 -8.47 1.71
CA ILE A 90 16.87 -8.02 2.73
C ILE A 90 16.58 -6.55 2.99
N ASP A 91 16.41 -6.17 4.25
CA ASP A 91 16.22 -4.78 4.63
C ASP A 91 17.53 -3.97 4.56
N VAL A 92 17.47 -2.65 4.75
CA VAL A 92 18.68 -1.81 4.75
C VAL A 92 19.62 -2.08 5.93
N GLN A 93 19.16 -2.78 6.96
CA GLN A 93 19.95 -3.19 8.12
C GLN A 93 20.64 -4.56 7.89
N GLY A 94 20.40 -5.20 6.75
CA GLY A 94 20.94 -6.52 6.41
C GLY A 94 20.13 -7.70 6.96
N LYS A 95 18.96 -7.47 7.55
CA LYS A 95 18.08 -8.53 8.05
C LYS A 95 17.40 -9.23 6.90
N HIS A 96 17.49 -10.55 6.89
CA HIS A 96 16.83 -11.38 5.89
C HIS A 96 15.39 -11.71 6.32
N HIS A 97 14.46 -11.46 5.40
CA HIS A 97 13.04 -11.71 5.57
C HIS A 97 12.57 -12.72 4.54
N VAL A 98 11.91 -13.77 5.01
CA VAL A 98 11.39 -14.85 4.17
C VAL A 98 9.96 -15.15 4.59
N VAL A 99 9.04 -15.01 3.66
CA VAL A 99 7.67 -15.52 3.79
C VAL A 99 7.57 -16.75 2.90
N THR A 100 7.12 -17.88 3.44
CA THR A 100 6.92 -19.11 2.68
C THR A 100 5.52 -19.64 2.93
N THR A 101 4.80 -19.99 1.88
CA THR A 101 3.51 -20.67 1.94
C THR A 101 3.64 -22.03 1.29
N LEU A 102 3.40 -23.09 2.06
CA LEU A 102 3.57 -24.47 1.64
C LEU A 102 2.58 -25.39 2.32
N LYS A 103 2.43 -26.61 1.81
CA LYS A 103 1.67 -27.67 2.49
C LYS A 103 2.58 -28.37 3.50
N SER A 104 2.19 -28.38 4.77
CA SER A 104 3.03 -28.95 5.83
C SER A 104 2.41 -30.20 6.45
N ALA A 105 3.19 -31.27 6.51
CA ALA A 105 2.81 -32.49 7.22
C ALA A 105 2.69 -32.27 8.74
N ASN A 106 3.47 -31.34 9.28
CA ASN A 106 3.49 -31.03 10.72
C ASN A 106 2.22 -30.33 11.22
N TYR A 107 1.38 -29.83 10.31
CA TYR A 107 0.14 -29.12 10.62
C TYR A 107 -1.06 -29.82 9.98
N SER A 108 -1.23 -31.11 10.24
CA SER A 108 -2.37 -31.91 9.74
C SER A 108 -2.54 -31.85 8.23
N ASN A 109 -1.44 -31.80 7.47
CA ASN A 109 -1.45 -31.60 6.01
C ASN A 109 -2.17 -30.32 5.56
N ALA A 110 -2.23 -29.28 6.41
CA ALA A 110 -2.74 -27.98 6.07
C ALA A 110 -1.71 -27.19 5.25
N THR A 111 -2.21 -26.27 4.45
CA THR A 111 -1.42 -25.20 3.85
C THR A 111 -1.14 -24.16 4.92
N VAL A 112 0.13 -23.86 5.15
CA VAL A 112 0.57 -22.91 6.16
C VAL A 112 1.41 -21.81 5.53
N SER A 113 1.33 -20.63 6.11
CA SER A 113 2.27 -19.55 5.82
C SER A 113 3.22 -19.40 7.01
N LEU A 114 4.50 -19.30 6.70
CA LEU A 114 5.60 -19.15 7.64
C LEU A 114 6.31 -17.83 7.35
N TYR A 115 6.78 -17.16 8.38
CA TYR A 115 7.68 -16.02 8.31
C TYR A 115 8.96 -16.35 9.07
N ASN A 116 10.11 -16.35 8.39
CA ASN A 116 11.40 -16.80 8.91
C ASN A 116 11.29 -18.16 9.64
N GLY A 117 10.53 -19.09 9.07
CA GLY A 117 10.27 -20.42 9.64
C GLY A 117 9.23 -20.49 10.75
N THR A 118 8.76 -19.34 11.26
CA THR A 118 7.73 -19.27 12.30
C THR A 118 6.34 -19.26 11.68
N LEU A 119 5.41 -20.06 12.21
CA LEU A 119 4.02 -20.10 11.74
C LEU A 119 3.32 -18.75 11.93
N ILE A 120 2.70 -18.23 10.87
CA ILE A 120 1.91 -16.98 10.92
C ILE A 120 0.43 -17.22 10.63
N PHE A 121 0.12 -18.13 9.69
CA PHE A 121 -1.24 -18.49 9.35
C PHE A 121 -1.34 -19.97 9.04
N THR A 122 -2.43 -20.57 9.50
CA THR A 122 -2.89 -21.87 9.04
C THR A 122 -4.09 -21.64 8.13
N HIS A 123 -4.04 -22.20 6.93
CA HIS A 123 -5.11 -22.12 5.94
C HIS A 123 -5.83 -23.48 5.85
N GLY A 124 -6.58 -23.71 4.77
CA GLY A 124 -7.17 -25.01 4.47
C GLY A 124 -6.14 -26.06 3.99
N THR A 125 -6.62 -27.24 3.60
CA THR A 125 -5.79 -28.37 3.14
C THR A 125 -5.43 -28.34 1.65
N SER A 126 -5.98 -27.36 0.92
CA SER A 126 -5.76 -27.20 -0.52
C SER A 126 -4.44 -26.49 -0.81
N ALA A 127 -3.58 -27.14 -1.59
CA ALA A 127 -2.29 -26.63 -2.03
C ALA A 127 -2.22 -26.53 -3.56
N SER A 128 -3.32 -26.09 -4.19
CA SER A 128 -3.34 -25.73 -5.61
C SER A 128 -2.56 -24.43 -5.84
N SER A 129 -2.06 -24.22 -7.07
CA SER A 129 -1.34 -23.00 -7.45
C SER A 129 -2.11 -21.72 -7.06
N ILE A 130 -3.41 -21.69 -7.40
CA ILE A 130 -4.30 -20.56 -7.13
C ILE A 130 -4.43 -20.30 -5.63
N ASN A 131 -4.71 -21.34 -4.84
CA ASN A 131 -4.90 -21.18 -3.40
C ASN A 131 -3.60 -20.78 -2.70
N ILE A 132 -2.48 -21.40 -3.06
CA ILE A 132 -1.15 -21.09 -2.52
C ILE A 132 -0.76 -19.65 -2.86
N ALA A 133 -0.97 -19.19 -4.09
CA ALA A 133 -0.70 -17.82 -4.49
C ALA A 133 -1.54 -16.81 -3.70
N ARG A 134 -2.84 -17.08 -3.53
CA ARG A 134 -3.75 -16.24 -2.73
C ARG A 134 -3.31 -16.18 -1.27
N TYR A 135 -3.18 -17.33 -0.62
CA TYR A 135 -2.77 -17.42 0.79
C TYR A 135 -1.40 -16.78 1.04
N HIS A 136 -0.47 -16.93 0.10
CA HIS A 136 0.83 -16.27 0.16
C HIS A 136 0.72 -14.75 0.03
N SER A 137 -0.10 -14.24 -0.88
CA SER A 137 -0.35 -12.80 -1.02
C SER A 137 -0.90 -12.20 0.28
N ASP A 138 -1.88 -12.86 0.89
CA ASP A 138 -2.51 -12.41 2.14
C ASP A 138 -1.52 -12.42 3.31
N ALA A 139 -0.79 -13.52 3.47
CA ALA A 139 0.23 -13.66 4.51
C ALA A 139 1.36 -12.64 4.35
N LYS A 140 1.86 -12.46 3.12
CA LYS A 140 2.87 -11.45 2.78
C LYS A 140 2.39 -10.05 3.12
N LYS A 141 1.16 -9.70 2.72
CA LYS A 141 0.57 -8.39 3.02
C LYS A 141 0.48 -8.14 4.53
N SER A 142 0.04 -9.12 5.30
CA SER A 142 -0.04 -9.01 6.76
C SER A 142 1.32 -8.76 7.40
N ILE A 143 2.37 -9.46 6.95
CA ILE A 143 3.73 -9.27 7.46
C ILE A 143 4.30 -7.91 7.07
N ILE A 144 4.11 -7.49 5.82
CA ILE A 144 4.57 -6.16 5.37
C ILE A 144 3.91 -5.06 6.20
N ILE A 145 2.61 -5.14 6.48
CA ILE A 145 1.91 -4.15 7.33
C ILE A 145 2.55 -4.11 8.72
N LYS A 146 2.71 -5.27 9.38
CA LYS A 146 3.34 -5.33 10.71
C LYS A 146 4.75 -4.74 10.72
N LEU A 147 5.54 -4.98 9.68
CA LEU A 147 6.90 -4.42 9.57
C LEU A 147 6.88 -2.90 9.35
N LYS A 148 5.91 -2.39 8.60
CA LYS A 148 5.71 -0.94 8.41
C LYS A 148 5.31 -0.28 9.73
N ASP A 149 4.37 -0.86 10.47
CA ASP A 149 3.90 -0.35 11.76
C ASP A 149 5.05 -0.28 12.79
N LEU A 150 5.91 -1.30 12.83
CA LEU A 150 7.11 -1.33 13.69
C LEU A 150 8.21 -0.33 13.26
N SER A 151 8.22 0.07 11.99
CA SER A 151 9.19 1.06 11.48
C SER A 151 8.70 2.50 11.70
N ASP A 152 7.40 2.67 11.97
CA ASP A 152 6.76 3.97 12.22
C ASP A 152 6.69 4.33 13.71
N SER A 153 6.95 3.36 14.61
CA SER A 153 7.03 3.52 16.08
C SER A 153 8.42 3.91 16.55
#